data_AF-A0A518LKA9-F1
#
_entry.id   AF-A0A518LKA9-F1
#
_cell.length_a   1.000
_cell.length_b   1.000
_cell.length_c   1.000
_cell.angle_alpha   90.00
_cell.angle_beta   90.00
_cell.angle_gamma   90.00
#
_symmetry.space_group_name_H-M   'P 1'
#
loop_
_entity.id
_entity.type
_entity.pdbx_description
1 polymer ?
#
loop_
_entity_poly.entity_id
_entity_poly.type
_entity_poly.pdbx_seq_one_letter_code
_entity_poly.pdbx_strand_id
1 'polypeptide(L)'
;MEVKVHRISAPRGTFTQQDAIWKLVSGRLPSAASALHLSDNGFRAAIGLEAHRQTLLAELQALPDLRIAVDQVVPDTQRTIELEIGSCGEHEVVFYLDRAGGLHGLDFVEAKARLRLTLEWRSLNPDELWLRLTPELEEPPGPIRWEMTPNGPQMAPERRTRAFDELAFDAAIPPGGFLLLGPTATVYDRPLLARPFFIESRPASPQATPDQRENLFVVSPVLRVVKPEPPLGNGASARGE
;
A
#
# COMPACT_ATOMS: atom_id res chain seq x y z
N MET A 1 8.80 -14.89 -4.51
CA MET A 1 8.18 -13.68 -5.09
C MET A 1 8.49 -12.52 -4.17
N GLU A 2 8.72 -11.34 -4.73
CA GLU A 2 9.01 -10.12 -3.98
C GLU A 2 8.02 -9.03 -4.39
N VAL A 3 7.77 -8.06 -3.52
CA VAL A 3 7.06 -6.83 -3.88
C VAL A 3 8.00 -5.66 -3.62
N LYS A 4 8.19 -4.84 -4.65
CA LYS A 4 8.97 -3.61 -4.56
C LYS A 4 8.01 -2.45 -4.38
N VAL A 5 8.13 -1.74 -3.27
CA VAL A 5 7.35 -0.55 -2.97
C VAL A 5 8.25 0.68 -3.12
N HIS A 6 7.86 1.63 -3.95
CA HIS A 6 8.51 2.94 -3.97
C HIS A 6 7.64 3.91 -3.20
N ARG A 7 8.17 4.48 -2.12
CA ARG A 7 7.57 5.61 -1.41
C ARG A 7 8.16 6.88 -1.97
N ILE A 8 7.34 7.66 -2.64
CA ILE A 8 7.72 8.89 -3.31
C ILE A 8 7.13 10.05 -2.52
N SER A 9 7.97 10.95 -2.03
CA SER A 9 7.58 12.06 -1.18
C SER A 9 7.89 13.40 -1.84
N ALA A 10 6.91 14.29 -1.91
CA ALA A 10 7.02 15.63 -2.51
C ALA A 10 6.40 16.69 -1.61
N PRO A 11 6.65 18.00 -1.83
CA PRO A 11 5.97 19.05 -1.09
C PRO A 11 4.44 18.94 -1.15
N ARG A 12 3.78 19.44 -0.10
CA ARG A 12 2.31 19.55 -0.02
C ARG A 12 1.68 20.01 -1.33
N GLY A 13 0.61 19.36 -1.77
CA GLY A 13 -0.15 19.72 -2.97
C GLY A 13 0.34 19.04 -4.25
N THR A 14 1.55 18.48 -4.28
CA THR A 14 2.17 18.01 -5.54
C THR A 14 1.35 16.91 -6.22
N PHE A 15 1.04 15.82 -5.54
CA PHE A 15 0.30 14.68 -6.10
C PHE A 15 -1.20 14.88 -6.11
N THR A 16 -1.74 15.73 -5.22
CA THR A 16 -3.17 16.05 -5.18
C THR A 16 -3.60 17.02 -6.28
N GLN A 17 -2.73 17.95 -6.70
CA GLN A 17 -3.03 18.92 -7.76
C GLN A 17 -2.57 18.45 -9.15
N GLN A 18 -1.57 17.56 -9.22
CA GLN A 18 -1.04 17.08 -10.50
C GLN A 18 -1.81 15.88 -11.05
N ASP A 19 -2.92 16.18 -11.73
CA ASP A 19 -3.72 15.16 -12.41
C ASP A 19 -2.99 14.43 -13.56
N ALA A 20 -1.89 14.99 -14.07
CA ALA A 20 -1.11 14.36 -15.14
C ALA A 20 -0.65 12.94 -14.76
N ILE A 21 -0.07 12.78 -13.56
CA ILE A 21 0.40 11.47 -13.04
C ILE A 21 -0.73 10.44 -13.05
N TRP A 22 -1.91 10.85 -12.63
CA TRP A 22 -3.08 9.99 -12.52
C TRP A 22 -3.76 9.70 -13.87
N LYS A 23 -3.62 10.59 -14.86
CA LYS A 23 -4.11 10.36 -16.23
C LYS A 23 -3.26 9.34 -17.00
N LEU A 24 -1.99 9.15 -16.61
CA LEU A 24 -1.10 8.15 -17.21
C LEU A 24 -1.50 6.73 -16.84
N VAL A 25 -2.07 6.54 -15.64
CA VAL A 25 -2.48 5.23 -15.12
C VAL A 25 -4.00 5.09 -15.25
N SER A 26 -4.45 4.54 -16.37
CA SER A 26 -5.88 4.40 -16.69
C SER A 26 -6.49 3.07 -16.21
N GLY A 27 -5.69 2.16 -15.64
CA GLY A 27 -6.18 0.88 -15.14
C GLY A 27 -7.15 1.11 -13.97
N ARG A 28 -8.40 0.69 -14.15
CA ARG A 28 -9.45 0.84 -13.15
C ARG A 28 -9.37 -0.31 -12.15
N LEU A 29 -9.66 0.00 -10.89
CA LEU A 29 -9.95 -1.04 -9.90
C LEU A 29 -11.11 -1.93 -10.40
N PRO A 30 -11.16 -3.21 -10.01
CA PRO A 30 -12.20 -4.14 -10.43
C PRO A 30 -13.63 -3.68 -10.07
N SER A 31 -13.79 -2.82 -9.07
CA SER A 31 -15.07 -2.31 -8.59
C SER A 31 -15.10 -0.78 -8.59
N ALA A 32 -15.97 -0.19 -9.42
CA ALA A 32 -16.21 1.25 -9.45
C ALA A 32 -16.77 1.78 -8.12
N ALA A 33 -17.60 0.99 -7.44
CA ALA A 33 -18.11 1.31 -6.11
C ALA A 33 -16.97 1.38 -5.08
N SER A 34 -16.02 0.45 -5.14
CA SER A 34 -14.83 0.48 -4.26
C SER A 34 -13.94 1.68 -4.56
N ALA A 35 -13.76 2.04 -5.83
CA ALA A 35 -12.99 3.22 -6.21
C ALA A 35 -13.61 4.53 -5.69
N LEU A 36 -14.93 4.68 -5.82
CA LEU A 36 -15.65 5.83 -5.27
C LEU A 36 -15.55 5.86 -3.73
N HIS A 37 -15.77 4.71 -3.10
CA HIS A 37 -15.71 4.57 -1.65
C HIS A 37 -14.33 4.92 -1.07
N LEU A 38 -13.26 4.51 -1.75
CA LEU A 38 -11.89 4.91 -1.41
C LEU A 38 -11.69 6.42 -1.53
N SER A 39 -12.18 7.01 -2.62
CA SER A 39 -12.09 8.46 -2.86
C SER A 39 -12.82 9.28 -1.80
N ASP A 40 -13.99 8.81 -1.35
CA ASP A 40 -14.74 9.44 -0.26
C ASP A 40 -13.98 9.42 1.07
N ASN A 41 -13.05 8.47 1.22
CA ASN A 41 -12.18 8.29 2.38
C ASN A 41 -10.76 8.87 2.18
N GLY A 42 -10.56 9.62 1.11
CA GLY A 42 -9.31 10.34 0.86
C GLY A 42 -8.27 9.55 0.06
N PHE A 43 -8.55 8.30 -0.31
CA PHE A 43 -7.64 7.43 -1.04
C PHE A 43 -7.85 7.55 -2.55
N ARG A 44 -6.77 7.62 -3.30
CA ARG A 44 -6.74 7.48 -4.75
C ARG A 44 -5.90 6.27 -5.11
N ALA A 45 -6.44 5.41 -5.97
CA ALA A 45 -5.77 4.20 -6.40
C ALA A 45 -5.98 3.98 -7.91
N ALA A 46 -4.94 3.53 -8.59
CA ALA A 46 -4.97 3.24 -10.02
C ALA A 46 -4.00 2.11 -10.38
N ILE A 47 -4.30 1.37 -11.44
CA ILE A 47 -3.45 0.30 -11.94
C ILE A 47 -2.64 0.82 -13.14
N GLY A 48 -1.33 0.69 -13.06
CA GLY A 48 -0.40 0.98 -14.14
C GLY A 48 0.04 -0.28 -14.87
N LEU A 49 0.21 -0.15 -16.19
CA LEU A 49 0.81 -1.19 -17.03
C LEU A 49 2.34 -1.05 -17.05
N GLU A 50 3.03 -2.10 -17.46
CA GLU A 50 4.49 -2.06 -17.62
C GLU A 50 4.94 -0.90 -18.53
N ALA A 51 4.22 -0.68 -19.64
CA ALA A 51 4.48 0.40 -20.58
C ALA A 51 4.40 1.81 -19.96
N HIS A 52 3.66 1.98 -18.86
CA HIS A 52 3.51 3.29 -18.19
C HIS A 52 4.71 3.65 -17.31
N ARG A 53 5.60 2.69 -16.98
CA ARG A 53 6.69 2.91 -16.01
C ARG A 53 7.65 4.02 -16.42
N GLN A 54 8.07 4.03 -17.67
CA GLN A 54 9.06 5.00 -18.15
C GLN A 54 8.48 6.42 -18.17
N THR A 55 7.22 6.56 -18.62
CA THR A 55 6.54 7.86 -18.64
C THR A 55 6.24 8.36 -17.23
N LEU A 56 5.78 7.47 -16.33
CA LEU A 56 5.58 7.83 -14.92
C LEU A 56 6.89 8.29 -14.27
N LEU A 57 8.00 7.59 -14.52
CA LEU A 57 9.31 7.97 -13.99
C LEU A 57 9.74 9.36 -14.48
N ALA A 58 9.56 9.65 -15.78
CA ALA A 58 9.90 10.96 -16.34
C ALA A 58 9.09 12.10 -15.71
N GLU A 59 7.79 11.88 -15.51
CA GLU A 59 6.89 12.86 -14.88
C GLU A 59 7.25 13.10 -13.41
N LEU A 60 7.59 12.04 -12.67
CA LEU A 60 8.07 12.17 -11.29
C LEU A 60 9.40 12.90 -11.21
N GLN A 61 10.35 12.61 -12.12
CA GLN A 61 11.67 13.26 -12.15
C GLN A 61 11.61 14.75 -12.48
N ALA A 62 10.52 15.23 -13.11
CA ALA A 62 10.29 16.64 -13.37
C ALA A 62 9.82 17.42 -12.12
N LEU A 63 9.45 16.73 -11.04
CA LEU A 63 8.94 17.37 -9.82
C LEU A 63 10.08 17.96 -8.98
N PRO A 64 9.92 19.21 -8.47
CA PRO A 64 10.89 19.80 -7.57
C PRO A 64 10.88 19.11 -6.20
N ASP A 65 12.07 19.00 -5.59
CA ASP A 65 12.26 18.45 -4.24
C ASP A 65 11.62 17.07 -4.03
N LEU A 66 11.67 16.20 -5.04
CA LEU A 66 11.20 14.82 -4.95
C LEU A 66 12.17 13.96 -4.11
N ARG A 67 11.63 13.12 -3.23
CA ARG A 67 12.38 12.07 -2.51
C ARG A 67 11.80 10.72 -2.84
N ILE A 68 12.66 9.72 -3.06
CA ILE A 68 12.24 8.34 -3.33
C ILE A 68 12.94 7.42 -2.34
N ALA A 69 12.15 6.64 -1.61
CA ALA A 69 12.60 5.49 -0.85
C ALA A 69 12.06 4.21 -1.49
N VAL A 70 12.81 3.12 -1.36
CA VAL A 70 12.45 1.83 -1.94
C VAL A 70 12.51 0.76 -0.86
N ASP A 71 11.37 0.13 -0.64
CA ASP A 71 11.23 -1.01 0.26
C ASP A 71 11.06 -2.28 -0.58
N GLN A 72 11.86 -3.29 -0.27
CA GLN A 72 11.71 -4.63 -0.85
C GLN A 72 11.15 -5.53 0.23
N VAL A 73 9.95 -6.06 0.01
CA VAL A 73 9.25 -6.85 1.00
C VAL A 73 8.90 -8.22 0.43
N VAL A 74 9.08 -9.25 1.25
CA VAL A 74 8.77 -10.63 0.92
C VAL A 74 7.48 -11.01 1.64
N PRO A 75 6.47 -11.57 0.96
CA PRO A 75 5.28 -12.06 1.62
C PRO A 75 5.61 -13.12 2.67
N ASP A 76 4.83 -13.14 3.74
CA ASP A 76 4.90 -14.20 4.75
C ASP A 76 4.33 -15.54 4.25
N THR A 77 4.23 -16.52 5.14
CA THR A 77 3.66 -17.84 4.81
C THR A 77 2.19 -17.80 4.42
N GLN A 78 1.47 -16.75 4.82
CA GLN A 78 0.06 -16.49 4.47
C GLN A 78 -0.07 -15.61 3.21
N ARG A 79 1.05 -15.29 2.55
CA ARG A 79 1.10 -14.38 1.39
C ARG A 79 0.61 -12.98 1.73
N THR A 80 0.92 -12.52 2.94
CA THR A 80 0.63 -11.18 3.42
C THR A 80 1.91 -10.36 3.49
N ILE A 81 1.81 -9.08 3.16
CA ILE A 81 2.85 -8.07 3.33
C ILE A 81 2.27 -6.96 4.21
N GLU A 82 3.01 -6.59 5.24
CA GLU A 82 2.71 -5.42 6.05
C GLU A 82 3.67 -4.30 5.66
N LEU A 83 3.14 -3.22 5.11
CA LEU A 83 3.91 -2.03 4.77
C LEU A 83 3.71 -0.98 5.86
N GLU A 84 4.70 -0.83 6.75
CA GLU A 84 4.74 0.28 7.71
C GLU A 84 5.04 1.58 6.97
N ILE A 85 4.13 2.55 7.06
CA ILE A 85 4.24 3.84 6.38
C ILE A 85 5.04 4.83 7.23
N GLY A 86 4.69 4.91 8.51
CA GLY A 86 5.29 5.81 9.48
C GLY A 86 4.40 6.03 10.71
N SER A 87 4.92 6.85 11.63
CA SER A 87 4.17 7.31 12.80
C SER A 87 3.12 8.33 12.38
N CYS A 88 1.93 8.20 12.94
CA CYS A 88 0.96 9.27 13.04
C CYS A 88 1.47 10.30 14.09
N GLY A 89 0.82 11.45 14.19
CA GLY A 89 1.10 12.39 15.28
C GLY A 89 0.84 11.78 16.67
N GLU A 90 1.20 12.51 17.73
CA GLU A 90 0.95 12.09 19.12
C GLU A 90 -0.54 11.75 19.35
N HIS A 91 -1.43 12.52 18.71
CA HIS A 91 -2.86 12.29 18.72
C HIS A 91 -3.42 12.54 17.31
N GLU A 92 -3.99 11.51 16.71
CA GLU A 92 -4.58 11.56 15.38
C GLU A 92 -6.08 11.25 15.47
N VAL A 93 -6.90 12.15 14.94
CA VAL A 93 -8.34 11.92 14.77
C VAL A 93 -8.59 11.63 13.30
N VAL A 94 -9.18 10.47 13.01
CA VAL A 94 -9.52 10.08 11.64
C VAL A 94 -11.02 9.87 11.50
N PHE A 95 -11.52 10.28 10.34
CA PHE A 95 -12.90 10.05 9.93
C PHE A 95 -12.93 9.16 8.71
N TYR A 96 -13.88 8.25 8.68
CA TYR A 96 -14.12 7.41 7.52
C TYR A 96 -15.60 7.17 7.30
N LEU A 97 -15.97 7.04 6.04
CA LEU A 97 -17.28 6.57 5.61
C LEU A 97 -17.20 5.06 5.44
N ASP A 98 -18.16 4.34 6.00
CA ASP A 98 -18.34 2.90 5.77
C ASP A 98 -19.11 2.63 4.46
N ARG A 99 -19.21 1.35 4.08
CA ARG A 99 -19.88 0.93 2.83
C ARG A 99 -21.39 1.24 2.81
N ALA A 100 -22.01 1.46 3.96
CA ALA A 100 -23.41 1.87 4.08
C ALA A 100 -23.58 3.41 4.05
N GLY A 101 -22.47 4.17 3.96
CA GLY A 101 -22.46 5.63 3.98
C GLY A 101 -22.44 6.23 5.39
N GLY A 102 -22.28 5.41 6.44
CA GLY A 102 -22.15 5.87 7.82
C GLY A 102 -20.80 6.57 8.03
N LEU A 103 -20.82 7.76 8.61
CA LEU A 103 -19.60 8.49 8.99
C LEU A 103 -19.20 8.11 10.42
N HIS A 104 -17.97 7.64 10.57
CA HIS A 104 -17.36 7.25 11.83
C HIS A 104 -16.16 8.14 12.11
N GLY A 105 -15.97 8.49 13.38
CA GLY A 105 -14.78 9.20 13.87
C GLY A 105 -14.10 8.34 14.92
N LEU A 106 -12.79 8.20 14.82
CA LEU A 106 -11.96 7.46 15.77
C LEU A 106 -10.74 8.30 16.15
N ASP A 107 -10.33 8.19 17.41
CA ASP A 107 -9.12 8.77 17.97
C ASP A 107 -8.04 7.70 18.14
N PHE A 108 -6.80 8.09 17.88
CA PHE A 108 -5.63 7.23 17.98
C PHE A 108 -4.47 7.98 18.64
N VAL A 109 -3.80 7.34 19.59
CA VAL A 109 -2.65 7.91 20.30
C VAL A 109 -1.36 7.23 19.85
N GLU A 110 -0.40 8.02 19.39
CA GLU A 110 0.92 7.56 18.91
C GLU A 110 0.84 6.40 17.89
N ALA A 111 -0.24 6.36 17.11
CA ALA A 111 -0.47 5.25 16.19
C ALA A 111 0.52 5.24 15.03
N LYS A 112 0.65 4.09 14.38
CA LYS A 112 1.38 3.90 13.13
C LYS A 112 0.42 3.55 12.02
N ALA A 113 0.62 4.14 10.85
CA ALA A 113 -0.12 3.78 9.65
C ALA A 113 0.53 2.58 8.96
N ARG A 114 -0.28 1.57 8.64
CA ARG A 114 0.15 0.34 7.95
C ARG A 114 -0.79 -0.02 6.81
N LEU A 115 -0.23 -0.42 5.67
CA LEU A 115 -1.00 -1.02 4.59
C LEU A 115 -0.74 -2.52 4.59
N ARG A 116 -1.77 -3.32 4.89
CA ARG A 116 -1.72 -4.77 4.77
C ARG A 116 -2.11 -5.18 3.36
N LEU A 117 -1.21 -5.84 2.66
CA LEU A 117 -1.42 -6.37 1.31
C LEU A 117 -1.49 -7.89 1.36
N THR A 118 -2.60 -8.47 0.93
CA THR A 118 -2.76 -9.92 0.77
C THR A 118 -2.69 -10.27 -0.71
N LEU A 119 -1.88 -11.27 -1.05
CA LEU A 119 -1.60 -11.68 -2.42
C LEU A 119 -2.35 -12.96 -2.79
N GLU A 120 -3.15 -12.90 -3.84
CA GLU A 120 -3.95 -14.02 -4.35
C GLU A 120 -3.66 -14.26 -5.85
N TRP A 121 -3.53 -15.52 -6.25
CA TRP A 121 -3.57 -15.92 -7.66
C TRP A 121 -4.88 -16.66 -7.90
N ARG A 122 -5.65 -16.17 -8.86
CA ARG A 122 -6.94 -16.77 -9.20
C ARG A 122 -6.76 -17.70 -10.39
N SER A 123 -7.36 -18.87 -10.33
CA SER A 123 -7.31 -19.87 -11.41
C SER A 123 -7.91 -19.35 -12.73
N LEU A 124 -8.85 -18.41 -12.66
CA LEU A 124 -9.49 -17.82 -13.82
C LEU A 124 -8.54 -16.94 -14.66
N ASN A 125 -7.62 -16.22 -14.01
CA ASN A 125 -6.64 -15.34 -14.64
C ASN A 125 -5.26 -15.57 -13.99
N PRO A 126 -4.51 -16.61 -14.39
CA PRO A 126 -3.25 -16.96 -13.73
C PRO A 126 -2.14 -15.93 -13.96
N ASP A 127 -2.26 -15.12 -15.01
CA ASP A 127 -1.29 -14.08 -15.36
C ASP A 127 -1.47 -12.80 -14.53
N GLU A 128 -2.60 -12.64 -13.85
CA GLU A 128 -2.87 -11.50 -12.99
C GLU A 128 -2.62 -11.84 -11.52
N LEU A 129 -1.93 -10.94 -10.83
CA LEU A 129 -1.84 -10.99 -9.39
C LEU A 129 -2.94 -10.15 -8.78
N TRP A 130 -3.77 -10.77 -7.94
CA TRP A 130 -4.77 -10.05 -7.17
C TRP A 130 -4.13 -9.58 -5.85
N LEU A 131 -4.12 -8.26 -5.66
CA LEU A 131 -3.71 -7.62 -4.42
C LEU A 131 -4.95 -7.12 -3.70
N ARG A 132 -5.19 -7.61 -2.49
CA ARG A 132 -6.13 -7.00 -1.56
C ARG A 132 -5.37 -6.08 -0.62
N LEU A 133 -5.71 -4.80 -0.61
CA LEU A 133 -5.12 -3.83 0.29
C LEU A 133 -6.10 -3.47 1.39
N THR A 134 -5.63 -3.48 2.65
CA THR A 134 -6.40 -3.09 3.83
C THR A 134 -5.62 -2.02 4.61
N PRO A 135 -6.17 -0.80 4.80
CA PRO A 135 -5.57 0.19 5.69
C PRO A 135 -5.69 -0.25 7.15
N GLU A 136 -4.64 0.00 7.93
CA GLU A 136 -4.62 -0.29 9.36
C GLU A 136 -3.95 0.85 10.12
N LEU A 137 -4.46 1.12 11.33
CA LEU A 137 -3.81 1.97 12.31
C LEU A 137 -3.49 1.13 13.55
N GLU A 138 -2.25 1.19 14.00
CA GLU A 138 -1.77 0.44 15.17
C GLU A 138 -1.25 1.39 16.24
N GLU A 139 -1.87 1.39 17.40
CA GLU A 139 -1.39 2.09 18.59
C GLU A 139 -0.30 1.28 19.30
N PRO A 140 0.51 1.94 20.16
CA PRO A 140 1.45 1.24 21.01
C PRO A 140 0.77 0.13 21.85
N PRO A 141 1.47 -0.98 22.13
CA PRO A 141 0.89 -2.09 22.85
C PRO A 141 0.27 -1.67 24.19
N GLY A 142 -0.87 -2.27 24.52
CA GLY A 142 -1.59 -2.07 25.76
C GLY A 142 -1.00 -2.78 26.97
N PRO A 143 -1.68 -2.67 28.12
CA PRO A 143 -1.29 -3.42 29.30
C PRO A 143 -1.25 -4.93 29.00
N ILE A 144 -0.42 -5.65 29.73
CA ILE A 144 -0.27 -7.10 29.57
C ILE A 144 -1.59 -7.78 29.98
N ARG A 145 -2.09 -8.68 29.13
CA ARG A 145 -3.29 -9.49 29.37
C ARG A 145 -2.99 -10.97 29.20
N TRP A 146 -3.81 -11.79 29.84
CA TRP A 146 -3.82 -13.22 29.61
C TRP A 146 -4.57 -13.50 28.31
N GLU A 147 -3.87 -14.05 27.32
CA GLU A 147 -4.44 -14.51 26.06
C GLU A 147 -4.44 -16.03 26.01
N MET A 148 -5.54 -16.61 25.55
CA MET A 148 -5.60 -18.06 25.34
C MET A 148 -5.01 -18.38 23.96
N THR A 149 -3.84 -19.03 23.95
CA THR A 149 -3.20 -19.50 22.71
C THR A 149 -3.43 -21.00 22.52
N PRO A 150 -3.18 -21.57 21.33
CA PRO A 150 -3.20 -23.02 21.13
C PRO A 150 -2.28 -23.80 22.08
N ASN A 151 -1.26 -23.15 22.66
CA ASN A 151 -0.30 -23.74 23.59
C ASN A 151 -0.66 -23.47 25.07
N GLY A 152 -1.83 -22.89 25.35
CA GLY A 152 -2.29 -22.52 26.69
C GLY A 152 -2.33 -21.01 26.94
N PRO A 153 -2.69 -20.59 28.17
CA PRO A 153 -2.75 -19.19 28.54
C PRO A 153 -1.34 -18.59 28.59
N GLN A 154 -1.13 -17.51 27.84
CA GLN A 154 0.12 -16.78 27.80
C GLN A 154 -0.12 -15.30 28.13
N MET A 155 0.81 -14.69 28.87
CA MET A 155 0.81 -13.25 29.07
C MET A 155 1.38 -12.57 27.81
N ALA A 156 0.58 -11.73 27.17
CA ALA A 156 0.97 -10.96 26.00
C ALA A 156 0.47 -9.51 26.16
N PRO A 157 1.19 -8.50 25.62
CA PRO A 157 0.68 -7.14 25.60
C PRO A 157 -0.56 -7.06 24.70
N GLU A 158 -1.58 -6.33 25.15
CA GLU A 158 -2.80 -6.11 24.35
C GLU A 158 -2.44 -5.47 23.01
N ARG A 159 -2.80 -6.13 21.90
CA ARG A 159 -2.64 -5.57 20.56
C ARG A 159 -3.75 -4.56 20.29
N ARG A 160 -3.38 -3.33 19.93
CA ARG A 160 -4.30 -2.23 19.65
C ARG A 160 -4.20 -1.82 18.18
N THR A 161 -4.66 -2.72 17.31
CA THR A 161 -4.69 -2.51 15.86
C THR A 161 -6.12 -2.45 15.37
N ARG A 162 -6.47 -1.42 14.60
CA ARG A 162 -7.73 -1.32 13.86
C ARG A 162 -7.46 -1.49 12.38
N ALA A 163 -7.87 -2.63 11.84
CA ALA A 163 -7.96 -2.83 10.40
C ALA A 163 -9.27 -2.26 9.88
N PHE A 164 -9.23 -1.49 8.79
CA PHE A 164 -10.40 -0.89 8.15
C PHE A 164 -10.85 -1.77 6.98
N ASP A 165 -11.34 -2.98 7.28
CA ASP A 165 -11.76 -3.96 6.27
C ASP A 165 -12.89 -3.44 5.37
N GLU A 166 -13.70 -2.51 5.86
CA GLU A 166 -14.70 -1.79 5.08
C GLU A 166 -14.09 -1.02 3.91
N LEU A 167 -12.86 -0.52 4.06
CA LEU A 167 -12.08 0.18 3.04
C LEU A 167 -11.09 -0.73 2.31
N ALA A 168 -11.11 -2.03 2.60
CA ALA A 168 -10.32 -2.97 1.84
C ALA A 168 -10.81 -3.02 0.39
N PHE A 169 -9.85 -3.06 -0.54
CA PHE A 169 -10.14 -3.15 -1.96
C PHE A 169 -9.18 -4.09 -2.67
N ASP A 170 -9.65 -4.65 -3.76
CA ASP A 170 -8.88 -5.54 -4.62
C ASP A 170 -8.32 -4.76 -5.82
N ALA A 171 -7.13 -5.14 -6.29
CA ALA A 171 -6.52 -4.66 -7.51
C ALA A 171 -5.95 -5.85 -8.29
N ALA A 172 -6.39 -6.03 -9.54
CA ALA A 172 -5.86 -7.02 -10.45
C ALA A 172 -4.64 -6.43 -11.18
N ILE A 173 -3.45 -6.85 -10.78
CA ILE A 173 -2.19 -6.33 -11.32
C ILE A 173 -1.76 -7.22 -12.49
N PRO A 174 -1.70 -6.69 -13.73
CA PRO A 174 -1.25 -7.45 -14.88
C PRO A 174 0.27 -7.74 -14.81
N PRO A 175 0.79 -8.66 -15.63
CA PRO A 175 2.23 -8.90 -15.75
C PRO A 175 3.01 -7.60 -15.96
N GLY A 176 4.06 -7.39 -15.17
CA GLY A 176 4.89 -6.18 -15.23
C GLY A 176 4.19 -4.89 -14.75
N GLY A 177 2.90 -4.96 -14.40
CA GLY A 177 2.09 -3.85 -13.91
C GLY A 177 2.43 -3.42 -12.48
N PHE A 178 1.73 -2.40 -11.99
CA PHE A 178 1.89 -1.87 -10.64
C PHE A 178 0.59 -1.24 -10.13
N LEU A 179 0.46 -1.14 -8.81
CA LEU A 179 -0.57 -0.37 -8.14
C LEU A 179 0.02 0.99 -7.72
N LEU A 180 -0.66 2.06 -8.12
CA LEU A 180 -0.37 3.42 -7.69
C LEU A 180 -1.36 3.83 -6.60
N LEU A 181 -0.86 4.33 -5.46
CA LEU A 181 -1.66 4.79 -4.33
C LEU A 181 -1.25 6.19 -3.91
N GLY A 182 -2.21 7.02 -3.54
CA GLY A 182 -1.96 8.38 -3.08
C GLY A 182 -3.20 9.03 -2.49
N PRO A 183 -3.08 10.28 -2.05
CA PRO A 183 -4.19 11.03 -1.49
C PRO A 183 -5.07 11.67 -2.59
N THR A 184 -6.34 11.90 -2.26
CA THR A 184 -7.16 12.92 -2.94
C THR A 184 -6.93 14.29 -2.30
N ALA A 185 -7.30 15.37 -2.99
CA ALA A 185 -7.13 16.73 -2.44
C ALA A 185 -7.91 16.97 -1.12
N THR A 186 -9.02 16.23 -0.92
CA THR A 186 -9.90 16.36 0.25
C THR A 186 -9.23 16.03 1.60
N VAL A 187 -8.08 15.33 1.60
CA VAL A 187 -7.35 15.01 2.85
C VAL A 187 -6.79 16.24 3.57
N TYR A 188 -6.71 17.38 2.89
CA TYR A 188 -6.29 18.65 3.49
C TYR A 188 -7.42 19.42 4.15
N ASP A 189 -8.62 19.27 3.62
CA ASP A 189 -9.80 20.00 4.10
C ASP A 189 -10.52 19.23 5.21
N ARG A 190 -10.31 17.90 5.25
CA ARG A 190 -10.99 16.99 6.16
C ARG A 190 -10.00 15.99 6.75
N PRO A 191 -10.10 15.66 8.05
CA PRO A 191 -9.29 14.62 8.71
C PRO A 191 -9.73 13.20 8.29
N LEU A 192 -9.68 12.90 7.00
CA LEU A 192 -10.07 11.58 6.46
C LEU A 192 -9.00 10.52 6.75
N LEU A 193 -9.42 9.25 6.78
CA LEU A 193 -8.54 8.12 7.07
C LEU A 193 -7.30 8.06 6.18
N ALA A 194 -7.34 8.53 4.93
CA ALA A 194 -6.15 8.53 4.07
C ALA A 194 -5.01 9.44 4.57
N ARG A 195 -5.30 10.43 5.41
CA ARG A 195 -4.33 11.45 5.82
C ARG A 195 -3.07 10.86 6.49
N PRO A 196 -3.14 9.94 7.47
CA PRO A 196 -1.95 9.38 8.12
C PRO A 196 -1.10 8.49 7.19
N PHE A 197 -1.67 8.03 6.06
CA PHE A 197 -0.96 7.21 5.08
C PHE A 197 -0.17 8.05 4.08
N PHE A 198 -0.66 9.25 3.76
CA PHE A 198 -0.10 10.04 2.67
C PHE A 198 0.47 11.39 3.09
N ILE A 199 0.09 11.94 4.24
CA ILE A 199 0.55 13.26 4.67
C ILE A 199 1.56 13.10 5.80
N GLU A 200 2.82 13.34 5.49
CA GLU A 200 3.89 13.42 6.48
C GLU A 200 3.95 14.86 6.99
N SER A 201 3.67 15.06 8.28
CA SER A 201 3.88 16.34 8.95
C SER A 201 5.12 16.24 9.82
N ARG A 202 6.21 16.90 9.43
CA ARG A 202 7.37 16.99 10.32
C ARG A 202 7.11 18.12 11.33
N PRO A 203 7.29 17.87 12.63
CA PRO A 203 7.22 18.96 13.60
C PRO A 203 8.26 20.00 13.21
N ALA A 204 7.81 21.23 13.01
CA ALA A 204 8.70 22.32 12.67
C ALA A 204 9.61 22.58 13.87
N SER A 205 10.90 22.83 13.62
CA SER A 205 11.70 23.55 14.61
C SER A 205 10.98 24.87 14.95
N PRO A 206 11.12 25.43 16.17
CA PRO A 206 10.36 26.61 16.62
C PRO A 206 10.45 27.86 15.71
N GLN A 207 11.33 27.86 14.71
CA GLN A 207 11.59 28.95 13.77
C GLN A 207 11.29 28.58 12.30
N ALA A 208 10.84 27.36 12.01
CA ALA A 208 10.53 26.90 10.66
C ALA A 208 9.02 26.81 10.44
N THR A 209 8.56 27.04 9.22
CA THR A 209 7.23 26.61 8.81
C THR A 209 7.17 25.08 8.80
N PRO A 210 6.07 24.44 9.24
CA PRO A 210 5.92 23.00 9.17
C PRO A 210 6.09 22.52 7.73
N ASP A 211 7.10 21.67 7.52
CA ASP A 211 7.34 20.99 6.24
C ASP A 211 6.35 19.83 6.16
N GLN A 212 5.29 20.03 5.39
CA GLN A 212 4.32 18.99 5.07
C GLN A 212 4.64 18.40 3.71
N ARG A 213 4.72 17.08 3.67
CA ARG A 213 4.99 16.32 2.45
C ARG A 213 3.85 15.39 2.14
N GLU A 214 3.58 15.21 0.85
CA GLU A 214 2.69 14.18 0.35
C GLU A 214 3.49 12.96 -0.04
N ASN A 215 2.93 11.78 0.19
CA ASN A 215 3.47 10.50 -0.22
C ASN A 215 2.58 9.87 -1.30
N LEU A 216 3.24 9.28 -2.29
CA LEU A 216 2.68 8.46 -3.35
C LEU A 216 3.40 7.10 -3.30
N PHE A 217 2.66 6.00 -3.40
CA PHE A 217 3.23 4.66 -3.37
C PHE A 217 3.06 3.97 -4.71
N VAL A 218 4.16 3.40 -5.21
CA VAL A 218 4.16 2.51 -6.38
C VAL A 218 4.48 1.11 -5.91
N VAL A 219 3.46 0.25 -5.82
CA VAL A 219 3.58 -1.15 -5.41
C VAL A 219 3.72 -2.02 -6.66
N SER A 220 4.90 -2.59 -6.86
CA SER A 220 5.26 -3.40 -8.02
C SER A 220 5.55 -4.85 -7.60
N PRO A 221 4.65 -5.80 -7.90
CA PRO A 221 4.94 -7.22 -7.72
C PRO A 221 6.06 -7.66 -8.68
N VAL A 222 7.04 -8.38 -8.16
CA VAL A 222 8.16 -8.95 -8.92
C VAL A 222 7.99 -10.46 -8.98
N LEU A 223 7.46 -10.93 -10.10
CA LEU A 223 7.36 -12.35 -10.42
C LEU A 223 8.70 -12.82 -10.99
N ARG A 224 9.51 -13.49 -10.17
CA ARG A 224 10.70 -14.20 -10.68
C ARG A 224 10.21 -15.51 -11.32
N VAL A 225 10.12 -15.53 -12.65
CA VAL A 225 9.91 -16.79 -13.38
C VAL A 225 11.20 -17.59 -13.27
N VAL A 226 11.22 -18.62 -12.42
CA VAL A 226 12.30 -19.60 -12.41
C VAL A 226 12.16 -20.40 -13.68
N LYS A 227 13.03 -20.13 -14.67
CA LYS A 227 13.10 -20.94 -15.88
C LYS A 227 13.56 -22.34 -15.45
N PRO A 228 12.79 -23.42 -15.66
CA PRO A 228 13.27 -24.75 -15.34
C PRO A 228 14.51 -25.03 -16.18
N GLU A 229 15.58 -25.44 -15.50
CA GLU A 229 16.80 -25.88 -16.16
C GLU A 229 16.43 -27.04 -17.11
N PRO A 230 16.79 -26.99 -18.41
CA PRO A 230 16.47 -28.08 -19.30
C PRO A 230 17.10 -29.37 -18.74
N PRO A 231 16.37 -30.50 -18.74
CA PRO A 231 16.94 -31.75 -18.27
C PRO A 231 18.21 -32.02 -19.08
N LEU A 232 19.34 -32.18 -18.36
CA LEU A 232 20.59 -32.67 -18.94
C LEU A 232 20.25 -33.91 -19.75
N GLY A 233 20.33 -33.78 -21.08
CA GLY A 233 20.05 -34.87 -21.99
C GLY A 233 20.94 -36.05 -21.63
N ASN A 234 20.33 -37.14 -21.18
CA ASN A 234 21.00 -38.42 -21.11
C ASN A 234 21.38 -38.81 -22.54
N GLY A 235 22.63 -38.56 -22.89
CA GLY A 235 23.26 -39.09 -24.09
C GLY A 235 23.17 -40.61 -24.04
N ALA A 236 22.21 -41.16 -24.78
CA ALA A 236 22.19 -42.56 -25.13
C ALA A 236 23.40 -42.83 -26.04
N SER A 237 24.52 -43.23 -25.45
CA SER A 237 25.56 -43.93 -26.21
C SER A 237 25.06 -45.34 -26.48
N ALA A 238 24.55 -45.52 -27.70
CA ALA A 238 24.40 -46.82 -28.32
C ALA A 238 25.74 -47.54 -28.34
N ARG A 239 25.82 -48.71 -27.68
CA ARG A 239 26.81 -49.75 -28.00
C ARG A 239 26.13 -50.75 -28.91
N GLY A 240 26.45 -50.66 -30.20
CA GLY A 240 26.27 -51.72 -31.18
C GLY A 240 27.65 -52.22 -31.61
N GLU A 241 27.76 -53.54 -31.66
CA GLU A 241 28.82 -54.41 -32.20
C GLU A 241 30.11 -54.58 -31.40
#